data_AF-A0A7S1MPS9-F1
#
_entry.id   AF-A0A7S1MPS9-F1
#
_cell.length_a   1.000
_cell.length_b   1.000
_cell.length_c   1.000
_cell.angle_alpha   90.00
_cell.angle_beta   90.00
_cell.angle_gamma   90.00
#
_symmetry.space_group_name_H-M   'P 1'
#
loop_
_entity.id
_entity.type
_entity.pdbx_description
1 polymer ?
#
loop_
_entity_poly.entity_id
_entity_poly.type
_entity_poly.pdbx_seq_one_letter_code
_entity_poly.pdbx_strand_id
1 'polypeptide(L)'
;GVEMGIDQLQRVGVPVGRVPTAKVSMSRAPALSQRLIQARTGLAEMPLEVPGAAPGVPKGVDLNLDRFDLDMAAEAEAEVPEGSWAGEEFVGRAFWKNLSGPAFKEEDRAMLKALFTQHMSDRREDCEFFVPPDTSLAHVCKLRALIKEEASIRQRRQERFLSSEFAPEHDTALFPGWRAPVGGQAVRLHARPEYAAEAANMVKNSAPRFCKSTEDGVRFCIYQLGSLEVRTVQELGSAEVVGAVFSSQEPGKAPTSATGLWSTIARTDKVAKAVLYVEHDVEAARYFATLETDHGDAIMVDMLRDGSLTWTESPTDLEARKAQAKALRAAECSSADVAVGELRARL
;
A
#
# COMPACT_ATOMS: atom_id res chain seq x y z
N GLY A 1 -31.61 -16.14 40.30
CA GLY A 1 -32.41 -16.55 39.14
C GLY A 1 -33.55 -15.56 39.02
N VAL A 2 -33.55 -14.76 37.95
CA VAL A 2 -34.65 -13.84 37.66
C VAL A 2 -35.31 -14.40 36.40
N GLU A 3 -36.50 -14.99 36.56
CA GLU A 3 -37.37 -15.39 35.46
C GLU A 3 -37.83 -14.14 34.71
N MET A 4 -37.49 -14.05 33.43
CA MET A 4 -38.14 -13.11 32.52
C MET A 4 -39.34 -13.81 31.92
N GLY A 5 -40.53 -13.40 32.34
CA GLY A 5 -41.81 -13.90 31.85
C GLY A 5 -42.01 -13.59 30.37
N ILE A 6 -42.08 -14.65 29.56
CA ILE A 6 -42.43 -14.60 28.13
C ILE A 6 -43.82 -15.21 28.01
N ASP A 7 -44.86 -14.47 28.38
CA ASP A 7 -46.24 -14.85 28.09
C ASP A 7 -47.06 -13.60 27.79
N GLN A 8 -47.12 -13.24 26.50
CA GLN A 8 -48.27 -12.61 25.85
C GLN A 8 -47.97 -12.36 24.36
N LEU A 9 -48.25 -13.36 23.52
CA LEU A 9 -48.35 -13.19 22.07
C LEU A 9 -49.82 -13.24 21.68
N GLN A 10 -50.47 -12.08 21.64
CA GLN A 10 -51.75 -11.92 20.94
C GLN A 10 -51.50 -11.81 19.43
N ARG A 11 -52.28 -12.60 18.69
CA ARG A 11 -52.33 -12.68 17.24
C ARG A 11 -52.79 -11.34 16.65
N VAL A 12 -51.97 -10.73 15.79
CA VAL A 12 -52.40 -9.70 14.85
C VAL A 12 -52.16 -10.23 13.44
N GLY A 13 -53.27 -10.49 12.72
CA GLY A 13 -53.24 -10.92 11.33
C GLY A 13 -52.88 -9.75 10.40
N VAL A 14 -51.96 -10.01 9.48
CA VAL A 14 -51.54 -9.05 8.44
C VAL A 14 -52.22 -9.41 7.11
N PRO A 15 -52.83 -8.46 6.39
CA PRO A 15 -53.45 -8.72 5.10
C PRO A 15 -52.40 -8.88 3.99
N VAL A 16 -52.65 -9.86 3.11
CA VAL A 16 -51.84 -10.15 1.92
C VAL A 16 -52.13 -9.10 0.83
N GLY A 17 -51.15 -8.23 0.57
CA GLY A 17 -51.18 -7.26 -0.53
C GLY A 17 -50.50 -7.78 -1.80
N ARG A 18 -51.18 -7.61 -2.94
CA ARG A 18 -50.76 -8.02 -4.29
C ARG A 18 -49.49 -7.29 -4.79
N VAL A 19 -48.66 -8.03 -5.52
CA VAL A 19 -47.49 -7.55 -6.28
C VAL A 19 -47.93 -7.02 -7.66
N PRO A 20 -47.51 -5.81 -8.09
CA PRO A 20 -47.65 -5.38 -9.47
C PRO A 20 -46.47 -5.86 -10.33
N THR A 21 -46.78 -6.39 -11.52
CA THR A 21 -45.85 -6.81 -12.56
C THR A 21 -45.30 -5.60 -13.32
N ALA A 22 -43.98 -5.41 -13.31
CA ALA A 22 -43.30 -4.39 -14.11
C ALA A 22 -43.05 -4.92 -15.53
N LYS A 23 -43.51 -4.17 -16.54
CA LYS A 23 -43.27 -4.41 -17.96
C LYS A 23 -41.90 -3.88 -18.37
N VAL A 24 -41.08 -4.73 -18.97
CA VAL A 24 -39.80 -4.37 -19.60
C VAL A 24 -40.09 -3.67 -20.93
N SER A 25 -39.68 -2.41 -21.05
CA SER A 25 -39.69 -1.65 -22.31
C SER A 25 -38.29 -1.67 -22.91
N MET A 26 -38.14 -2.32 -24.07
CA MET A 26 -36.95 -2.24 -24.91
C MET A 26 -36.96 -0.93 -25.69
N SER A 27 -35.94 -0.07 -25.46
CA SER A 27 -35.73 1.14 -26.25
C SER A 27 -34.47 0.97 -27.11
N ARG A 28 -34.67 1.07 -28.42
CA ARG A 28 -33.65 1.07 -29.49
C ARG A 28 -32.64 2.20 -29.31
N ALA A 29 -31.37 1.90 -29.61
CA ALA A 29 -30.31 2.87 -29.85
C ALA A 29 -30.53 3.65 -31.16
N PRO A 30 -30.20 4.94 -31.22
CA PRO A 30 -29.87 5.62 -32.46
C PRO A 30 -28.36 5.70 -32.66
N ALA A 31 -27.95 5.40 -33.89
CA ALA A 31 -26.63 5.67 -34.45
C ALA A 31 -26.53 7.12 -34.96
N LEU A 32 -25.29 7.49 -35.33
CA LEU A 32 -24.84 8.70 -36.06
C LEU A 32 -24.62 9.94 -35.18
N SER A 33 -23.39 10.45 -35.12
CA SER A 33 -22.83 11.25 -36.22
C SER A 33 -21.40 11.70 -35.92
N GLN A 34 -20.54 11.59 -36.94
CA GLN A 34 -19.24 12.25 -37.01
C GLN A 34 -19.43 13.77 -37.07
N ARG A 35 -18.75 14.55 -36.22
CA ARG A 35 -18.37 15.94 -36.55
C ARG A 35 -17.15 16.43 -35.77
N LEU A 36 -16.18 16.87 -36.57
CA LEU A 36 -15.35 18.07 -36.45
C LEU A 36 -14.27 18.21 -35.35
N ILE A 37 -13.06 18.14 -35.90
CA ILE A 37 -11.83 18.86 -35.59
C ILE A 37 -12.09 20.37 -35.36
N GLN A 38 -11.26 20.96 -34.47
CA GLN A 38 -10.93 22.38 -34.27
C GLN A 38 -11.46 23.02 -32.97
N ALA A 39 -10.58 23.08 -31.96
CA ALA A 39 -10.33 24.28 -31.12
C ALA A 39 -9.14 24.00 -30.18
N ARG A 40 -7.91 24.24 -30.64
CA ARG A 40 -6.74 24.50 -29.78
C ARG A 40 -6.23 25.88 -30.13
N THR A 41 -6.73 26.87 -29.40
CA THR A 41 -6.24 28.25 -29.42
C THR A 41 -6.18 28.73 -27.98
N GLY A 42 -4.97 29.11 -27.54
CA GLY A 42 -4.79 29.98 -26.39
C GLY A 42 -4.50 29.29 -25.05
N LEU A 43 -3.43 28.49 -24.96
CA LEU A 43 -2.65 28.46 -23.71
C LEU A 43 -1.49 29.42 -23.91
N ALA A 44 -1.55 30.54 -23.20
CA ALA A 44 -0.43 31.44 -23.03
C ALA A 44 0.70 30.65 -22.37
N GLU A 45 1.79 30.44 -23.12
CA GLU A 45 3.07 30.05 -22.55
C GLU A 45 3.46 31.15 -21.55
N MET A 46 3.41 30.83 -20.26
CA MET A 46 4.09 31.65 -19.26
C MET A 46 5.57 31.21 -19.28
N PRO A 47 6.50 32.08 -19.73
CA PRO A 47 7.91 31.78 -19.60
C PRO A 47 8.25 31.73 -18.12
N LEU A 48 8.59 30.54 -17.62
CA LEU A 48 9.29 30.39 -16.35
C LEU A 48 10.71 30.94 -16.56
N GLU A 49 10.87 32.24 -16.40
CA GLU A 49 12.18 32.88 -16.33
C GLU A 49 12.88 32.42 -15.05
N VAL A 50 13.75 31.41 -15.17
CA VAL A 50 14.74 31.08 -14.14
C VAL A 50 15.91 32.06 -14.31
N PRO A 51 16.13 33.01 -13.38
CA PRO A 51 17.21 33.98 -13.53
C PRO A 51 18.56 33.27 -13.37
N GLY A 52 19.35 33.20 -14.44
CA GLY A 52 20.76 32.78 -14.39
C GLY A 52 21.15 31.54 -15.20
N ALA A 53 20.22 30.84 -15.85
CA ALA A 53 20.55 29.76 -16.77
C ALA A 53 20.64 30.31 -18.20
N ALA A 54 21.85 30.46 -18.74
CA ALA A 54 22.03 30.69 -20.18
C ALA A 54 21.30 29.57 -20.94
N PRO A 55 20.59 29.86 -22.05
CA PRO A 55 19.88 28.85 -22.83
C PRO A 55 20.88 27.78 -23.26
N GLY A 56 20.77 26.60 -22.64
CA GLY A 56 21.66 25.49 -22.89
C GLY A 56 21.52 25.07 -24.35
N VAL A 57 22.56 25.32 -25.15
CA VAL A 57 22.69 24.72 -26.47
C VAL A 57 22.60 23.21 -26.26
N PRO A 58 21.67 22.50 -26.89
CA PRO A 58 21.61 21.05 -26.78
C PRO A 58 22.96 20.50 -27.22
N LYS A 59 23.69 19.92 -26.28
CA LYS A 59 24.92 19.17 -26.57
C LYS A 59 24.48 17.86 -27.21
N GLY A 60 24.18 17.91 -28.51
CA GLY A 60 24.06 16.70 -29.31
C GLY A 60 25.38 15.94 -29.22
N VAL A 61 25.30 14.63 -28.99
CA VAL A 61 26.45 13.74 -29.15
C VAL A 61 26.68 13.63 -30.65
N ASP A 62 27.76 14.22 -31.16
CA ASP A 62 28.18 14.04 -32.55
C ASP A 62 28.65 12.59 -32.71
N LEU A 63 27.79 11.74 -33.28
CA LEU A 63 28.07 10.34 -33.58
C LEU A 63 28.87 10.17 -34.88
N ASN A 64 29.48 11.24 -35.40
CA ASN A 64 30.32 11.15 -36.58
C ASN A 64 31.59 10.36 -36.27
N LEU A 65 31.57 9.08 -36.63
CA LEU A 65 32.67 8.14 -36.42
C LEU A 65 33.91 8.44 -37.29
N ASP A 66 33.77 9.28 -38.32
CA ASP A 66 34.85 9.64 -39.25
C ASP A 66 35.96 10.49 -38.58
N ARG A 67 35.71 10.98 -37.36
CA ARG A 67 36.67 11.75 -36.56
C ARG A 67 37.42 10.93 -35.52
N PHE A 68 37.11 9.64 -35.37
CA PHE A 68 37.87 8.75 -34.50
C PHE A 68 39.09 8.25 -35.26
N ASP A 69 40.25 8.83 -34.96
CA ASP A 69 41.53 8.41 -35.51
C ASP A 69 41.96 7.08 -34.86
N LEU A 70 41.66 5.97 -35.52
CA LEU A 70 42.01 4.62 -35.05
C LEU A 70 43.52 4.33 -35.17
N ASP A 71 44.29 5.19 -35.86
CA ASP A 71 45.72 5.01 -36.05
C ASP A 71 46.53 5.47 -34.82
N MET A 72 45.90 6.23 -33.91
CA MET A 72 46.45 6.58 -32.60
C MET A 72 45.91 5.67 -31.50
N ALA A 73 46.10 4.35 -31.65
CA ALA A 73 45.98 3.44 -30.52
C ALA A 73 47.06 3.83 -29.50
N ALA A 74 46.71 4.70 -28.55
CA ALA A 74 47.54 4.97 -27.41
C ALA A 74 47.78 3.62 -26.73
N GLU A 75 49.04 3.17 -26.70
CA GLU A 75 49.47 2.04 -25.90
C GLU A 75 49.19 2.41 -24.44
N ALA A 76 47.98 2.11 -23.98
CA ALA A 76 47.62 2.25 -22.58
C ALA A 76 48.56 1.34 -21.81
N GLU A 77 49.38 1.93 -20.94
CA GLU A 77 50.20 1.17 -20.01
C GLU A 77 49.29 0.14 -19.34
N ALA A 78 49.66 -1.14 -19.42
CA ALA A 78 48.83 -2.23 -18.92
C ALA A 78 48.69 -2.11 -17.39
N GLU A 79 47.66 -1.41 -16.94
CA GLU A 79 47.30 -1.36 -15.54
C GLU A 79 46.93 -2.77 -15.07
N VAL A 80 47.45 -3.16 -13.91
CA VAL A 80 47.10 -4.45 -13.31
C VAL A 80 45.58 -4.44 -13.04
N PRO A 81 44.82 -5.39 -13.60
CA PRO A 81 43.37 -5.42 -13.39
C PRO A 81 43.06 -5.66 -11.91
N GLU A 82 42.23 -4.79 -11.35
CA GLU A 82 41.77 -4.90 -9.96
C GLU A 82 40.61 -5.91 -9.85
N GLY A 83 39.72 -5.90 -10.84
CA GLY A 83 38.54 -6.75 -10.89
C GLY A 83 38.90 -8.21 -11.21
N SER A 84 38.30 -9.15 -10.48
CA SER A 84 38.45 -10.61 -10.74
C SER A 84 37.73 -11.12 -11.99
N TRP A 85 37.20 -10.22 -12.82
CA TRP A 85 36.50 -10.54 -14.07
C TRP A 85 37.28 -10.12 -15.32
N ALA A 86 38.59 -9.92 -15.19
CA ALA A 86 39.47 -9.71 -16.33
C ALA A 86 39.68 -11.04 -17.07
N GLY A 87 39.52 -11.03 -18.39
CA GLY A 87 39.73 -12.21 -19.25
C GLY A 87 38.56 -12.51 -20.19
N GLU A 88 38.85 -13.24 -21.26
CA GLU A 88 37.85 -13.63 -22.27
C GLU A 88 36.81 -14.61 -21.71
N GLU A 89 37.14 -15.34 -20.65
CA GLU A 89 36.24 -16.26 -19.95
C GLU A 89 35.10 -15.56 -19.20
N PHE A 90 35.13 -14.23 -19.12
CA PHE A 90 34.10 -13.39 -18.51
C PHE A 90 33.34 -12.54 -19.52
N VAL A 91 33.37 -12.90 -20.81
CA VAL A 91 32.60 -12.24 -21.87
C VAL A 91 31.35 -13.06 -22.21
N GLY A 92 30.28 -12.38 -22.63
CA GLY A 92 29.07 -13.00 -23.14
C GLY A 92 28.32 -13.82 -22.09
N ARG A 93 27.85 -15.01 -22.46
CA ARG A 93 27.10 -15.89 -21.54
C ARG A 93 27.95 -16.43 -20.38
N ALA A 94 29.27 -16.49 -20.56
CA ALA A 94 30.17 -16.98 -19.53
C ALA A 94 30.17 -16.06 -18.30
N PHE A 95 30.12 -14.74 -18.49
CA PHE A 95 29.97 -13.75 -17.42
C PHE A 95 28.80 -14.07 -16.50
N TRP A 96 27.61 -14.22 -17.08
CA TRP A 96 26.36 -14.42 -16.34
C TRP A 96 26.32 -15.74 -15.59
N LYS A 97 26.89 -16.80 -16.20
CA LYS A 97 27.05 -18.11 -15.56
C LYS A 97 27.99 -18.00 -14.35
N ASN A 98 29.12 -17.31 -14.51
CA ASN A 98 30.11 -17.10 -13.46
C ASN A 98 29.59 -16.20 -12.33
N LEU A 99 28.68 -15.26 -12.61
CA LEU A 99 28.08 -14.36 -11.61
C LEU A 99 27.24 -15.11 -10.58
N SER A 100 26.67 -16.24 -10.99
CA SER A 100 25.96 -17.17 -10.10
C SER A 100 26.90 -18.18 -9.43
N GLY A 101 28.15 -18.28 -9.88
CA GLY A 101 29.14 -19.26 -9.44
C GLY A 101 30.19 -18.71 -8.48
N PRO A 102 31.24 -19.51 -8.20
CA PRO A 102 32.36 -19.15 -7.32
C PRO A 102 33.57 -18.56 -8.06
N ALA A 103 33.47 -18.28 -9.37
CA ALA A 103 34.60 -17.84 -10.19
C ALA A 103 35.13 -16.44 -9.83
N PHE A 104 34.29 -15.61 -9.20
CA PHE A 104 34.63 -14.26 -8.76
C PHE A 104 35.10 -14.23 -7.31
N LYS A 105 35.96 -13.26 -6.98
CA LYS A 105 36.18 -12.87 -5.57
C LYS A 105 34.84 -12.49 -4.95
N GLU A 106 34.63 -12.81 -3.68
CA GLU A 106 33.33 -12.60 -3.01
C GLU A 106 32.87 -11.14 -3.08
N GLU A 107 33.79 -10.20 -2.85
CA GLU A 107 33.53 -8.76 -2.88
C GLU A 107 33.09 -8.28 -4.27
N ASP A 108 33.80 -8.71 -5.31
CA ASP A 108 33.49 -8.39 -6.69
C ASP A 108 32.17 -9.01 -7.12
N ARG A 109 31.89 -10.24 -6.69
CA ARG A 109 30.63 -10.92 -6.96
C ARG A 109 29.46 -10.18 -6.33
N ALA A 110 29.59 -9.76 -5.08
CA ALA A 110 28.55 -8.99 -4.39
C ALA A 110 28.32 -7.64 -5.08
N MET A 111 29.39 -6.95 -5.46
CA MET A 111 29.36 -5.70 -6.21
C MET A 111 28.64 -5.85 -7.56
N LEU A 112 29.04 -6.84 -8.37
CA LEU A 112 28.45 -7.09 -9.69
C LEU A 112 26.99 -7.55 -9.60
N LYS A 113 26.61 -8.32 -8.56
CA LYS A 113 25.20 -8.65 -8.31
C LYS A 113 24.36 -7.43 -7.97
N ALA A 114 24.93 -6.48 -7.22
CA ALA A 114 24.26 -5.22 -6.91
C ALA A 114 24.10 -4.33 -8.16
N LEU A 115 25.06 -4.33 -9.09
CA LEU A 115 24.97 -3.60 -10.36
C LEU A 115 23.99 -4.25 -11.33
N PHE A 116 24.12 -5.56 -11.54
CA PHE A 116 23.35 -6.30 -12.54
C PHE A 116 22.18 -7.05 -11.92
N THR A 117 21.40 -6.36 -11.09
CA THR A 117 20.18 -6.92 -10.53
C THR A 117 19.23 -7.30 -11.66
N GLN A 118 18.63 -8.48 -11.57
CA GLN A 118 17.93 -9.13 -12.69
C GLN A 118 16.87 -8.26 -13.36
N HIS A 119 16.24 -7.36 -12.60
CA HIS A 119 15.16 -6.49 -13.07
C HIS A 119 15.59 -5.10 -13.54
N MET A 120 16.82 -4.67 -13.22
CA MET A 120 17.31 -3.33 -13.56
C MET A 120 18.20 -3.32 -14.81
N SER A 121 18.67 -4.49 -15.24
CA SER A 121 19.65 -4.61 -16.30
C SER A 121 19.07 -5.41 -17.46
N ASP A 122 18.61 -4.70 -18.49
CA ASP A 122 18.29 -5.24 -19.81
C ASP A 122 19.51 -5.92 -20.48
N ARG A 123 20.73 -5.53 -20.10
CA ARG A 123 22.00 -6.11 -20.60
C ARG A 123 22.13 -7.63 -20.45
N ARG A 124 21.28 -8.29 -19.65
CA ARG A 124 21.22 -9.75 -19.62
C ARG A 124 20.73 -10.33 -20.94
N GLU A 125 19.91 -9.59 -21.68
CA GLU A 125 19.40 -9.94 -22.99
C GLU A 125 20.50 -9.90 -24.07
N ASP A 126 21.57 -9.12 -23.86
CA ASP A 126 22.73 -9.07 -24.77
C ASP A 126 23.42 -10.44 -24.91
N CYS A 127 23.21 -11.35 -23.94
CA CYS A 127 23.68 -12.74 -23.97
C CYS A 127 25.17 -12.87 -24.33
N GLU A 128 25.49 -13.34 -25.53
CA GLU A 128 26.88 -13.53 -26.01
C GLU A 128 27.59 -12.23 -26.38
N PHE A 129 26.85 -11.14 -26.58
CA PHE A 129 27.39 -9.83 -26.93
C PHE A 129 27.69 -8.97 -25.70
N PHE A 130 27.41 -9.48 -24.50
CA PHE A 130 27.69 -8.75 -23.28
C PHE A 130 29.20 -8.61 -23.06
N VAL A 131 29.66 -7.37 -22.90
CA VAL A 131 31.03 -7.05 -22.51
C VAL A 131 31.01 -6.55 -21.07
N PRO A 132 31.80 -7.15 -20.14
CA PRO A 132 31.80 -6.72 -18.75
C PRO A 132 32.37 -5.30 -18.59
N PRO A 133 32.06 -4.62 -17.46
CA PRO A 133 32.66 -3.33 -17.15
C PRO A 133 34.18 -3.39 -17.08
N ASP A 134 34.83 -2.26 -17.31
CA ASP A 134 36.28 -2.10 -17.20
C ASP A 134 36.80 -2.58 -15.83
N THR A 135 37.91 -3.32 -15.84
CA THR A 135 38.59 -3.88 -14.67
C THR A 135 39.71 -3.01 -14.12
N SER A 136 39.96 -1.83 -14.72
CA SER A 136 40.94 -0.87 -14.22
C SER A 136 40.68 -0.48 -12.77
N LEU A 137 41.75 -0.30 -11.99
CA LEU A 137 41.66 0.02 -10.57
C LEU A 137 40.80 1.27 -10.32
N ALA A 138 41.01 2.31 -11.12
CA ALA A 138 40.27 3.56 -11.03
C ALA A 138 38.76 3.34 -11.25
N HIS A 139 38.38 2.54 -12.25
CA HIS A 139 36.98 2.24 -12.55
C HIS A 139 36.33 1.41 -11.44
N VAL A 140 36.98 0.33 -11.00
CA VAL A 140 36.46 -0.55 -9.96
C VAL A 140 36.31 0.19 -8.63
N CYS A 141 37.30 0.98 -8.22
CA CYS A 141 37.19 1.83 -7.03
C CYS A 141 36.01 2.80 -7.11
N LYS A 142 35.80 3.42 -8.28
CA LYS A 142 34.66 4.33 -8.51
C LYS A 142 33.33 3.59 -8.44
N LEU A 143 33.21 2.41 -9.05
CA LEU A 143 31.99 1.58 -8.98
C LEU A 143 31.67 1.20 -7.53
N ARG A 144 32.66 0.73 -6.77
CA ARG A 144 32.49 0.40 -5.33
C ARG A 144 32.01 1.61 -4.53
N ALA A 145 32.57 2.79 -4.79
CA ALA A 145 32.15 4.03 -4.14
C ALA A 145 30.69 4.41 -4.47
N LEU A 146 30.29 4.33 -5.75
CA LEU A 146 28.93 4.63 -6.20
C LEU A 146 27.89 3.65 -5.61
N ILE A 147 28.20 2.36 -5.55
CA ILE A 147 27.30 1.36 -4.96
C ILE A 147 27.09 1.62 -3.47
N LYS A 148 28.15 2.02 -2.76
CA LYS A 148 28.05 2.39 -1.35
C LYS A 148 27.19 3.65 -1.15
N GLU A 149 27.36 4.65 -2.02
CA GLU A 149 26.53 5.86 -2.01
C GLU A 149 25.06 5.54 -2.28
N GLU A 150 24.78 4.73 -3.29
CA GLU A 150 23.42 4.27 -3.63
C GLU A 150 22.78 3.50 -2.47
N ALA A 151 23.51 2.58 -1.83
CA ALA A 151 23.04 1.88 -0.63
C ALA A 151 22.68 2.87 0.50
N SER A 152 23.48 3.93 0.69
CA SER A 152 23.18 5.00 1.65
C SER A 152 21.94 5.80 1.26
N ILE A 153 21.71 6.06 -0.02
CA ILE A 153 20.46 6.70 -0.50
C ILE A 153 19.25 5.81 -0.21
N ARG A 154 19.32 4.51 -0.50
CA ARG A 154 18.23 3.56 -0.22
C ARG A 154 17.88 3.50 1.26
N GLN A 155 18.90 3.42 2.12
CA GLN A 155 18.70 3.47 3.57
C GLN A 155 18.01 4.77 4.00
N ARG A 156 18.50 5.93 3.52
CA ARG A 156 17.88 7.23 3.83
C ARG A 156 16.44 7.33 3.33
N ARG A 157 16.14 6.77 2.15
CA ARG A 157 14.76 6.66 1.63
C ARG A 157 13.90 5.85 2.59
N GLN A 158 14.34 4.65 2.99
CA GLN A 158 13.59 3.81 3.94
C GLN A 158 13.38 4.51 5.29
N GLU A 159 14.44 5.04 5.91
CA GLU A 159 14.36 5.77 7.18
C GLU A 159 13.42 6.98 7.10
N ARG A 160 13.53 7.77 6.02
CA ARG A 160 12.66 8.92 5.82
C ARG A 160 11.21 8.48 5.63
N PHE A 161 10.96 7.49 4.79
CA PHE A 161 9.62 6.95 4.57
C PHE A 161 9.00 6.34 5.82
N LEU A 162 9.79 5.73 6.70
CA LEU A 162 9.33 5.12 7.95
C LEU A 162 9.32 6.11 9.13
N SER A 163 9.60 7.39 8.92
CA SER A 163 9.56 8.44 9.97
C SER A 163 8.19 9.12 10.03
N SER A 164 7.68 9.45 11.22
CA SER A 164 6.40 10.18 11.38
C SER A 164 6.34 11.53 10.66
N GLU A 165 7.48 12.08 10.26
CA GLU A 165 7.59 13.35 9.52
C GLU A 165 7.51 13.21 8.00
N PHE A 166 7.49 11.99 7.46
CA PHE A 166 7.39 11.78 6.01
C PHE A 166 6.14 12.47 5.47
N ALA A 167 6.35 13.31 4.47
CA ALA A 167 5.28 13.93 3.72
C ALA A 167 5.58 13.75 2.22
N PRO A 168 4.76 12.99 1.47
CA PRO A 168 5.05 12.71 0.07
C PRO A 168 5.12 13.97 -0.79
N GLU A 169 4.52 15.08 -0.35
CA GLU A 169 4.58 16.38 -1.04
C GLU A 169 5.91 17.13 -0.84
N HIS A 170 6.63 16.87 0.27
CA HIS A 170 7.82 17.64 0.65
C HIS A 170 9.13 16.88 0.42
N ASP A 171 9.12 15.54 0.45
CA ASP A 171 10.34 14.72 0.39
C ASP A 171 10.84 14.42 -1.05
N THR A 172 10.65 15.37 -1.96
CA THR A 172 10.96 15.24 -3.40
C THR A 172 12.44 14.99 -3.71
N ALA A 173 13.35 15.40 -2.83
CA ALA A 173 14.79 15.22 -3.01
C ALA A 173 15.20 13.74 -2.90
N LEU A 174 14.59 12.98 -1.97
CA LEU A 174 14.83 11.54 -1.83
C LEU A 174 13.91 10.73 -2.73
N PHE A 175 12.74 11.28 -3.10
CA PHE A 175 11.71 10.62 -3.89
C PHE A 175 11.32 11.46 -5.13
N PRO A 176 12.20 11.53 -6.15
CA PRO A 176 11.89 12.29 -7.35
C PRO A 176 10.66 11.71 -8.06
N GLY A 177 9.73 12.57 -8.47
CA GLY A 177 8.52 12.17 -9.20
C GLY A 177 7.37 11.65 -8.33
N TRP A 178 7.56 11.51 -7.02
CA TRP A 178 6.47 11.18 -6.10
C TRP A 178 5.67 12.45 -5.77
N ARG A 179 4.74 12.83 -6.66
CA ARG A 179 3.76 13.89 -6.36
C ARG A 179 2.47 13.26 -5.86
N ALA A 180 2.12 13.52 -4.60
CA ALA A 180 0.79 13.24 -4.10
C ALA A 180 -0.20 14.33 -4.57
N PRO A 181 -1.48 14.02 -4.75
CA PRO A 181 -2.50 15.03 -4.98
C PRO A 181 -2.53 15.98 -3.78
N VAL A 182 -2.29 17.26 -4.06
CA VAL A 182 -2.21 18.34 -3.07
C VAL A 182 -3.56 18.46 -2.36
N GLY A 183 -3.62 18.19 -1.05
CA GLY A 183 -4.88 18.36 -0.32
C GLY A 183 -5.01 17.81 1.10
N GLY A 184 -3.96 17.22 1.69
CA GLY A 184 -4.01 16.72 3.06
C GLY A 184 -3.42 17.71 4.06
N GLN A 185 -4.17 18.09 5.10
CA GLN A 185 -3.57 18.79 6.25
C GLN A 185 -2.61 17.84 6.96
N ALA A 186 -1.40 18.31 7.30
CA ALA A 186 -0.40 17.50 7.99
C ALA A 186 -0.92 17.09 9.38
N VAL A 187 -1.31 15.82 9.51
CA VAL A 187 -1.73 15.24 10.78
C VAL A 187 -0.48 14.82 11.56
N ARG A 188 -0.42 15.18 12.85
CA ARG A 188 0.67 14.73 13.73
C ARG A 188 0.52 13.23 13.98
N LEU A 189 1.55 12.46 13.59
CA LEU A 189 1.58 11.01 13.72
C LEU A 189 2.40 10.60 14.95
N HIS A 190 1.93 9.58 15.66
CA HIS A 190 2.57 9.01 16.84
C HIS A 190 2.94 7.55 16.61
N ALA A 191 4.20 7.16 16.81
CA ALA A 191 4.63 5.78 16.61
C ALA A 191 3.90 4.82 17.57
N ARG A 192 3.38 3.70 17.03
CA ARG A 192 2.70 2.63 17.77
C ARG A 192 3.23 1.25 17.37
N PRO A 193 4.49 0.93 17.68
CA PRO A 193 5.12 -0.33 17.26
C PRO A 193 4.42 -1.57 17.80
N GLU A 194 3.65 -1.45 18.88
CA GLU A 194 2.90 -2.56 19.49
C GLU A 194 1.85 -3.20 18.56
N TYR A 195 1.40 -2.47 17.52
CA TYR A 195 0.43 -3.00 16.53
C TYR A 195 1.08 -3.63 15.30
N ALA A 196 2.41 -3.71 15.22
CA ALA A 196 3.09 -4.17 14.00
C ALA A 196 2.65 -5.58 13.54
N ALA A 197 2.46 -6.51 14.49
CA ALA A 197 2.04 -7.88 14.19
C ALA A 197 0.58 -7.96 13.68
N GLU A 198 -0.32 -7.17 14.27
CA GLU A 198 -1.73 -7.11 13.86
C GLU A 198 -1.88 -6.42 12.50
N ALA A 199 -1.18 -5.28 12.33
CA ALA A 199 -1.14 -4.53 11.09
C ALA A 199 -0.69 -5.39 9.89
N ALA A 200 0.30 -6.28 10.08
CA ALA A 200 0.76 -7.18 9.03
C ALA A 200 -0.35 -8.12 8.50
N ASN A 201 -1.33 -8.48 9.33
CA ASN A 201 -2.49 -9.26 8.89
C ASN A 201 -3.54 -8.40 8.19
N MET A 202 -3.77 -7.18 8.69
CA MET A 202 -4.75 -6.26 8.11
C MET A 202 -4.35 -5.77 6.72
N VAL A 203 -3.05 -5.53 6.50
CA VAL A 203 -2.49 -5.06 5.22
C VAL A 203 -2.83 -6.02 4.07
N LYS A 204 -2.81 -7.34 4.30
CA LYS A 204 -3.07 -8.37 3.27
C LYS A 204 -4.42 -8.23 2.58
N ASN A 205 -5.41 -7.68 3.28
CA ASN A 205 -6.79 -7.56 2.81
C ASN A 205 -7.20 -6.11 2.52
N SER A 206 -6.26 -5.17 2.58
CA SER A 206 -6.53 -3.73 2.47
C SER A 206 -5.88 -3.15 1.22
N ALA A 207 -6.52 -2.15 0.60
CA ALA A 207 -5.90 -1.40 -0.48
C ALA A 207 -5.04 -0.25 0.09
N PRO A 208 -3.81 -0.04 -0.41
CA PRO A 208 -2.97 1.05 0.05
C PRO A 208 -3.54 2.40 -0.44
N ARG A 209 -3.55 3.42 0.43
CA ARG A 209 -3.90 4.80 0.03
C ARG A 209 -2.78 5.45 -0.80
N PHE A 210 -1.56 4.97 -0.62
CA PHE A 210 -0.38 5.42 -1.35
C PHE A 210 0.46 4.18 -1.65
N CYS A 211 0.87 4.01 -2.89
CA CYS A 211 1.76 2.93 -3.31
C CYS A 211 2.62 3.45 -4.46
N LYS A 212 3.93 3.49 -4.25
CA LYS A 212 4.90 3.91 -5.27
C LYS A 212 6.12 3.00 -5.22
N SER A 213 6.77 2.87 -6.37
CA SER A 213 8.03 2.15 -6.51
C SER A 213 9.14 3.11 -6.92
N THR A 214 10.34 2.86 -6.42
CA THR A 214 11.58 3.51 -6.85
C THR A 214 12.15 2.83 -8.11
N GLU A 215 13.19 3.41 -8.72
CA GLU A 215 13.79 2.86 -9.95
C GLU A 215 14.30 1.43 -9.75
N ASP A 216 14.81 1.14 -8.55
CA ASP A 216 15.29 -0.19 -8.13
C ASP A 216 14.18 -1.18 -7.77
N GLY A 217 12.92 -0.84 -8.02
CA GLY A 217 11.78 -1.73 -7.83
C GLY A 217 11.33 -1.88 -6.38
N VAL A 218 11.96 -1.19 -5.43
CA VAL A 218 11.49 -1.18 -4.04
C VAL A 218 10.16 -0.43 -3.99
N ARG A 219 9.14 -1.09 -3.44
CA ARG A 219 7.80 -0.56 -3.31
C ARG A 219 7.57 -0.08 -1.87
N PHE A 220 7.00 1.11 -1.77
CA PHE A 220 6.66 1.77 -0.53
C PHE A 220 5.16 2.02 -0.51
N CYS A 221 4.46 1.44 0.46
CA CYS A 221 3.01 1.57 0.57
C CYS A 221 2.62 2.20 1.92
N ILE A 222 1.56 3.01 1.89
CA ILE A 222 0.89 3.51 3.07
C ILE A 222 -0.55 3.02 3.03
N TYR A 223 -0.97 2.37 4.10
CA TYR A 223 -2.33 1.90 4.34
C TYR A 223 -2.99 2.78 5.40
N GLN A 224 -4.25 3.13 5.19
CA GLN A 224 -5.07 3.76 6.20
C GLN A 224 -6.02 2.72 6.79
N LEU A 225 -5.77 2.31 8.03
CA LEU A 225 -6.56 1.33 8.76
C LEU A 225 -7.25 2.06 9.92
N GLY A 226 -8.24 2.87 9.58
CA GLY A 226 -8.84 3.79 10.54
C GLY A 226 -7.95 4.99 10.85
N SER A 227 -7.48 5.16 12.08
CA SER A 227 -6.50 6.17 12.51
C SER A 227 -5.06 5.67 12.40
N LEU A 228 -4.88 4.44 11.88
CA LEU A 228 -3.61 3.72 11.78
C LEU A 228 -3.12 4.02 10.40
N GLU A 229 -1.98 4.68 10.37
CA GLU A 229 -1.16 4.75 9.20
C GLU A 229 -0.11 3.65 9.30
N VAL A 230 -0.27 2.62 8.46
CA VAL A 230 0.70 1.53 8.38
C VAL A 230 1.55 1.76 7.15
N ARG A 231 2.86 1.80 7.35
CA ARG A 231 3.84 1.98 6.28
C ARG A 231 4.61 0.68 6.08
N THR A 232 4.65 0.24 4.84
CA THR A 232 5.30 -1.00 4.45
C THR A 232 6.35 -0.74 3.38
N VAL A 233 7.34 -1.62 3.35
CA VAL A 233 8.37 -1.67 2.33
C VAL A 233 8.39 -3.08 1.76
N GLN A 234 8.47 -3.19 0.44
CA GLN A 234 8.60 -4.44 -0.28
C GLN A 234 9.77 -4.32 -1.25
N GLU A 235 10.85 -5.07 -1.00
CA GLU A 235 11.92 -5.17 -1.99
C GLU A 235 11.48 -6.07 -3.15
N LEU A 236 12.16 -5.98 -4.29
CA LEU A 236 11.73 -6.75 -5.45
C LEU A 236 11.87 -8.26 -5.18
N GLY A 237 10.77 -8.99 -5.34
CA GLY A 237 10.74 -10.44 -5.17
C GLY A 237 10.69 -10.90 -3.71
N SER A 238 10.64 -9.98 -2.74
CA SER A 238 10.44 -10.29 -1.34
C SER A 238 9.01 -10.01 -0.87
N ALA A 239 8.67 -10.54 0.31
CA ALA A 239 7.40 -10.27 0.94
C ALA A 239 7.33 -8.81 1.41
N GLU A 240 6.14 -8.22 1.35
CA GLU A 240 5.89 -6.91 1.94
C GLU A 240 6.02 -6.96 3.46
N VAL A 241 6.80 -6.03 4.03
CA VAL A 241 7.08 -5.98 5.47
C VAL A 241 6.56 -4.66 6.04
N VAL A 242 5.90 -4.74 7.20
CA VAL A 242 5.52 -3.55 7.98
C VAL A 242 6.77 -2.92 8.58
N GLY A 243 7.11 -1.72 8.14
CA GLY A 243 8.27 -0.98 8.63
C GLY A 243 7.93 0.00 9.76
N ALA A 244 6.74 0.61 9.73
CA ALA A 244 6.28 1.53 10.75
C ALA A 244 4.76 1.56 10.87
N VAL A 245 4.29 1.86 12.07
CA VAL A 245 2.88 1.94 12.41
C VAL A 245 2.66 3.21 13.22
N PHE A 246 1.72 4.05 12.80
CA PHE A 246 1.46 5.35 13.42
C PHE A 246 -0.01 5.57 13.75
N SER A 247 -0.29 6.28 14.84
CA SER A 247 -1.59 6.83 15.18
C SER A 247 -1.70 8.30 14.81
N SER A 248 -2.85 8.71 14.29
CA SER A 248 -3.25 10.13 14.30
C SER A 248 -3.78 10.62 15.65
N GLN A 249 -3.97 9.74 16.65
CA GLN A 249 -4.48 10.12 17.96
C GLN A 249 -3.34 10.49 18.92
N GLU A 250 -3.51 11.58 19.69
CA GLU A 250 -2.52 12.02 20.67
C GLU A 250 -2.40 11.00 21.83
N PRO A 251 -1.18 10.49 22.14
CA PRO A 251 -0.97 9.58 23.25
C PRO A 251 -1.26 10.33 24.57
N GLY A 252 -2.22 9.83 25.34
CA GLY A 252 -2.52 10.34 26.68
C GLY A 252 -3.75 11.23 26.79
N LYS A 253 -4.37 11.65 25.68
CA LYS A 253 -5.78 12.04 25.73
C LYS A 253 -6.59 10.76 25.69
N ALA A 254 -7.11 10.35 26.86
CA ALA A 254 -8.27 9.47 26.87
C ALA A 254 -9.28 10.07 25.88
N PRO A 255 -9.73 9.30 24.87
CA PRO A 255 -10.49 9.82 23.74
C PRO A 255 -11.68 10.60 24.28
N THR A 256 -11.58 11.92 24.24
CA THR A 256 -12.66 12.83 24.60
C THR A 256 -13.46 12.91 23.31
N SER A 257 -14.47 12.06 23.22
CA SER A 257 -15.16 11.59 22.02
C SER A 257 -15.25 12.60 20.88
N ALA A 258 -14.83 12.16 19.69
CA ALA A 258 -15.69 12.08 18.51
C ALA A 258 -14.80 11.89 17.27
N THR A 259 -15.11 10.85 16.50
CA THR A 259 -14.69 10.69 15.10
C THR A 259 -13.19 10.53 14.85
N GLY A 260 -12.70 9.29 14.87
CA GLY A 260 -11.37 9.00 14.34
C GLY A 260 -10.86 7.58 14.53
N LEU A 261 -11.72 6.57 14.33
CA LEU A 261 -11.42 5.18 13.98
C LEU A 261 -10.15 4.56 14.62
N TRP A 262 -10.25 4.01 15.82
CA TRP A 262 -9.77 2.64 16.09
C TRP A 262 -10.67 2.15 17.19
N SER A 263 -11.68 1.37 16.82
CA SER A 263 -12.50 0.75 17.84
C SER A 263 -11.72 -0.44 18.42
N THR A 264 -10.72 -0.16 19.25
CA THR A 264 -10.56 -1.03 20.41
C THR A 264 -11.74 -0.66 21.28
N ILE A 265 -12.89 -1.30 21.05
CA ILE A 265 -14.14 -0.94 21.71
C ILE A 265 -13.85 -1.05 23.19
N ALA A 266 -13.78 0.10 23.86
CA ALA A 266 -13.31 0.12 25.23
C ALA A 266 -14.35 -0.65 26.05
N ARG A 267 -13.90 -1.38 27.07
CA ARG A 267 -14.82 -2.09 27.98
C ARG A 267 -15.81 -1.14 28.66
N THR A 268 -15.50 0.15 28.66
CA THR A 268 -16.29 1.24 29.23
C THR A 268 -17.22 1.93 28.23
N ASP A 269 -17.11 1.64 26.93
CA ASP A 269 -18.00 2.21 25.91
C ASP A 269 -19.43 1.77 26.19
N LYS A 270 -20.41 2.63 25.90
CA LYS A 270 -21.81 2.36 26.21
C LYS A 270 -22.51 1.89 24.95
N VAL A 271 -23.39 0.90 25.08
CA VAL A 271 -24.22 0.47 23.95
C VAL A 271 -25.31 1.51 23.73
N ALA A 272 -25.24 2.21 22.61
CA ALA A 272 -26.24 3.20 22.22
C ALA A 272 -27.44 2.54 21.55
N LYS A 273 -27.22 1.48 20.76
CA LYS A 273 -28.27 0.80 20.01
C LYS A 273 -27.96 -0.68 19.82
N ALA A 274 -28.99 -1.51 19.91
CA ALA A 274 -28.88 -2.93 19.63
C ALA A 274 -29.93 -3.33 18.57
N VAL A 275 -29.52 -4.09 17.56
CA VAL A 275 -30.43 -4.59 16.52
C VAL A 275 -30.21 -6.08 16.33
N LEU A 276 -31.28 -6.88 16.44
CA LEU A 276 -31.27 -8.31 16.19
C LEU A 276 -31.70 -8.58 14.75
N TYR A 277 -30.91 -9.37 14.04
CA TYR A 277 -31.13 -9.79 12.67
C TYR A 277 -31.33 -11.31 12.59
N VAL A 278 -32.03 -11.72 11.54
CA VAL A 278 -32.09 -13.12 11.09
C VAL A 278 -31.68 -13.19 9.63
N GLU A 279 -30.81 -14.14 9.31
CA GLU A 279 -30.42 -14.47 7.94
C GLU A 279 -30.84 -15.91 7.61
N HIS A 280 -31.09 -16.15 6.33
CA HIS A 280 -31.42 -17.48 5.84
C HIS A 280 -30.13 -18.23 5.53
N ASP A 281 -29.86 -19.31 6.28
CA ASP A 281 -28.80 -20.26 5.98
C ASP A 281 -29.41 -21.51 5.31
N VAL A 282 -28.60 -22.32 4.63
CA VAL A 282 -29.05 -23.45 3.79
C VAL A 282 -29.86 -24.47 4.61
N GLU A 283 -29.51 -24.63 5.89
CA GLU A 283 -30.08 -25.67 6.76
C GLU A 283 -30.97 -25.11 7.89
N ALA A 284 -30.82 -23.83 8.24
CA ALA A 284 -31.55 -23.21 9.35
C ALA A 284 -31.59 -21.68 9.24
N ALA A 285 -32.37 -21.02 10.09
CA ALA A 285 -32.25 -19.58 10.30
C ALA A 285 -31.05 -19.29 11.22
N ARG A 286 -30.19 -18.35 10.85
CA ARG A 286 -29.07 -17.88 11.69
C ARG A 286 -29.39 -16.51 12.25
N TYR A 287 -29.03 -16.28 13.50
CA TYR A 287 -29.34 -15.05 14.22
C TYR A 287 -28.06 -14.36 14.65
N PHE A 288 -28.02 -13.04 14.45
CA PHE A 288 -26.94 -12.22 14.98
C PHE A 288 -27.49 -10.88 15.44
N ALA A 289 -26.85 -10.29 16.44
CA ALA A 289 -27.14 -8.95 16.91
C ALA A 289 -25.99 -8.00 16.55
N THR A 290 -26.31 -6.76 16.22
CA THR A 290 -25.34 -5.68 16.12
C THR A 290 -25.53 -4.73 17.28
N LEU A 291 -24.47 -4.48 18.05
CA LEU A 291 -24.43 -3.49 19.11
C LEU A 291 -23.64 -2.29 18.58
N GLU A 292 -24.29 -1.16 18.43
CA GLU A 292 -23.67 0.11 18.10
C GLU A 292 -23.35 0.84 19.41
N THR A 293 -22.10 1.22 19.59
CA THR A 293 -21.67 1.97 20.76
C THR A 293 -22.05 3.45 20.62
N ASP A 294 -22.01 4.19 21.72
CA ASP A 294 -22.14 5.65 21.75
C ASP A 294 -21.06 6.38 20.94
N HIS A 295 -19.98 5.68 20.58
CA HIS A 295 -18.91 6.17 19.72
C HIS A 295 -19.10 5.82 18.23
N GLY A 296 -20.19 5.12 17.89
CA GLY A 296 -20.51 4.70 16.52
C GLY A 296 -19.79 3.43 16.05
N ASP A 297 -19.10 2.74 16.97
CA ASP A 297 -18.45 1.48 16.66
C ASP A 297 -19.47 0.34 16.68
N ALA A 298 -19.25 -0.68 15.86
CA ALA A 298 -20.18 -1.80 15.72
C ALA A 298 -19.57 -3.10 16.23
N ILE A 299 -20.32 -3.80 17.09
CA ILE A 299 -20.02 -5.13 17.58
C ILE A 299 -21.04 -6.06 16.98
N MET A 300 -20.61 -7.20 16.45
CA MET A 300 -21.49 -8.28 16.06
C MET A 300 -21.44 -9.39 17.10
N VAL A 301 -22.61 -9.82 17.57
CA VAL A 301 -22.79 -10.97 18.45
C VAL A 301 -23.56 -12.03 17.67
N ASP A 302 -22.92 -13.11 17.28
CA ASP A 302 -23.47 -14.11 16.36
C ASP A 302 -23.74 -15.43 17.10
N MET A 303 -24.95 -15.98 16.93
CA MET A 303 -25.38 -17.23 17.55
C MET A 303 -25.10 -18.39 16.61
N LEU A 304 -24.14 -19.23 17.01
CA LEU A 304 -23.77 -20.44 16.29
C LEU A 304 -24.86 -21.51 16.44
N ARG A 305 -24.80 -22.54 15.60
CA ARG A 305 -25.80 -23.62 15.53
C ARG A 305 -25.87 -24.46 16.82
N ASP A 306 -24.78 -24.52 17.57
CA ASP A 306 -24.74 -25.18 18.87
C ASP A 306 -25.33 -24.33 20.01
N GLY A 307 -25.82 -23.12 19.69
CA GLY A 307 -26.36 -22.15 20.64
C GLY A 307 -25.30 -21.28 21.31
N SER A 308 -24.01 -21.49 21.02
CA SER A 308 -22.94 -20.64 21.54
C SER A 308 -22.93 -19.27 20.86
N LEU A 309 -22.43 -18.26 21.57
CA LEU A 309 -22.35 -16.89 21.07
C LEU A 309 -20.90 -16.54 20.73
N THR A 310 -20.69 -15.90 19.59
CA THR A 310 -19.40 -15.37 19.17
C THR A 310 -19.45 -13.85 19.12
N TRP A 311 -18.35 -13.20 19.52
CA TRP A 311 -18.24 -11.76 19.63
C TRP A 311 -17.17 -11.26 18.66
N THR A 312 -17.54 -10.33 17.78
CA THR A 312 -16.62 -9.77 16.77
C THR A 312 -16.75 -8.25 16.76
N GLU A 313 -15.65 -7.57 17.07
CA GLU A 313 -15.58 -6.12 17.08
C GLU A 313 -15.21 -5.63 15.67
N SER A 314 -15.97 -4.66 15.16
CA SER A 314 -15.80 -4.05 13.83
C SER A 314 -15.62 -5.05 12.68
N PRO A 315 -16.60 -5.95 12.42
CA PRO A 315 -16.51 -6.88 11.29
C PRO A 315 -16.52 -6.14 9.96
N THR A 316 -15.57 -6.48 9.07
CA THR A 316 -15.40 -5.83 7.76
C THR A 316 -16.53 -6.14 6.77
N ASP A 317 -17.25 -7.24 6.97
CA ASP A 317 -18.36 -7.71 6.15
C ASP A 317 -19.75 -7.33 6.70
N LEU A 318 -19.80 -6.55 7.78
CA LEU A 318 -21.04 -6.27 8.51
C LEU A 318 -22.15 -5.67 7.63
N GLU A 319 -21.81 -4.70 6.78
CA GLU A 319 -22.79 -4.03 5.93
C GLU A 319 -23.35 -4.95 4.83
N ALA A 320 -22.50 -5.80 4.24
CA ALA A 320 -22.95 -6.81 3.27
C ALA A 320 -23.89 -7.83 3.94
N ARG A 321 -23.56 -8.24 5.18
CA ARG A 321 -24.36 -9.19 5.95
C ARG A 321 -25.70 -8.59 6.38
N LYS A 322 -25.73 -7.33 6.86
CA LYS A 322 -26.97 -6.59 7.16
C LYS A 322 -27.90 -6.51 5.95
N ALA A 323 -27.35 -6.31 4.74
CA ALA A 323 -28.15 -6.21 3.52
C ALA A 323 -28.84 -7.54 3.12
N GLN A 324 -28.28 -8.68 3.54
CA GLN A 324 -28.84 -10.01 3.28
C GLN A 324 -29.77 -10.50 4.40
N ALA A 325 -29.71 -9.86 5.57
CA ALA A 325 -30.48 -10.24 6.74
C ALA A 325 -31.78 -9.42 6.87
N LYS A 326 -32.72 -9.94 7.65
CA LYS A 326 -33.94 -9.24 8.05
C LYS A 326 -33.80 -8.79 9.51
N ALA A 327 -33.96 -7.50 9.76
CA ALA A 327 -34.04 -6.98 11.12
C ALA A 327 -35.34 -7.46 11.80
N LEU A 328 -35.20 -8.11 12.94
CA LEU A 328 -36.33 -8.60 13.75
C LEU A 328 -36.73 -7.62 14.84
N ARG A 329 -35.75 -7.05 15.53
CA ARG A 329 -35.94 -6.12 16.65
C ARG A 329 -34.83 -5.09 16.68
N ALA A 330 -35.16 -3.88 17.12
CA ALA A 330 -34.21 -2.82 17.42
C ALA A 330 -34.56 -2.21 18.78
N ALA A 331 -33.54 -1.84 19.55
CA ALA A 331 -33.67 -1.16 20.82
C ALA A 331 -32.65 -0.02 20.89
N GLU A 332 -33.12 1.16 21.28
CA GLU A 332 -32.25 2.27 21.68
C GLU A 332 -31.84 2.04 23.14
N CYS A 333 -30.54 1.92 23.38
CA CYS A 333 -29.94 1.56 24.67
C CYS A 333 -29.22 2.75 25.34
N SER A 334 -29.25 3.93 24.71
CA SER A 334 -28.59 5.15 25.21
C SER A 334 -28.99 5.55 26.64
N SER A 335 -30.19 5.21 27.10
CA SER A 335 -30.64 5.49 28.48
C SER A 335 -30.31 4.38 29.48
N ALA A 336 -29.89 3.20 29.02
CA ALA A 336 -29.68 2.03 29.88
C ALA A 336 -28.30 2.03 30.55
N ASP A 337 -27.39 2.89 30.10
CA ASP A 337 -26.03 3.05 30.64
C ASP A 337 -25.20 1.75 30.69
N VAL A 338 -25.47 0.81 29.78
CA VAL A 338 -24.82 -0.51 29.78
C VAL A 338 -23.48 -0.44 29.08
N ALA A 339 -22.41 -0.72 29.83
CA ALA A 339 -21.06 -0.78 29.29
C ALA A 339 -20.83 -2.08 28.50
N VAL A 340 -20.07 -1.98 27.40
CA VAL A 340 -19.71 -3.11 26.52
C VAL A 340 -19.02 -4.23 27.30
N GLY A 341 -18.14 -3.89 28.25
CA GLY A 341 -17.44 -4.86 29.09
C GLY A 341 -18.37 -5.67 29.99
N GLU A 342 -19.46 -5.07 30.48
CA GLU A 342 -20.47 -5.77 31.28
C GLU A 342 -21.27 -6.75 30.43
N LEU A 343 -21.65 -6.35 29.21
CA LEU A 343 -22.31 -7.23 28.25
C LEU A 343 -21.41 -8.41 27.90
N ARG A 344 -20.14 -8.16 27.58
CA ARG A 344 -19.17 -9.20 27.24
C ARG A 344 -18.92 -10.19 28.37
N ALA A 345 -18.99 -9.76 29.63
CA ALA A 345 -18.83 -10.65 30.78
C ALA A 345 -20.03 -11.57 31.05
N ARG A 346 -21.19 -11.32 30.41
CA ARG A 346 -22.43 -12.11 30.55
C ARG A 346 -22.65 -13.12 29.42
N LEU A 347 -21.83 -13.07 28.38
CA LEU A 347 -21.85 -13.98 27.23
C LEU A 347 -20.94 -15.18 27.49
#